data_AF-A0A3M7A8P9-F1
#
_entry.id   AF-A0A3M7A8P9-F1
#
_cell.length_a   1.000
_cell.length_b   1.000
_cell.length_c   1.000
_cell.angle_alpha   90.00
_cell.angle_beta   90.00
_cell.angle_gamma   90.00
#
_symmetry.space_group_name_H-M   'P 1'
#
loop_
_entity.id
_entity.type
_entity.pdbx_description
1 polymer ?
#
loop_
_entity_poly.entity_id
_entity_poly.type
_entity_poly.pdbx_seq_one_letter_code
_entity_poly.pdbx_strand_id
1 'polypeptide(L)'
;MDGTMDMAAHYEIDPLTGAFTALKSTSEPFSSQELKTCPECRGSLRSINRYGRIVRRALLDEGAKKLTAWANRTHHDLSERLANDQCRLLDSLEVARKPNQNVKLTNSIDDQLREVKRLKYSNRYRQTFAIRTAVKNFSDRLVVDEQPYQRVRDLVETRRRQQLASGSATDIAEFSFASEELQLHEHLQATILLIRTEIVILSDVIAMHDKANGPMKGILKLQFNANRLQCTELAEEAARTVNVRQEAEAHIFWARFAAMECGTSMATEDEGDADVSDHLERLRDKAITHLDTAEAICKRFTASEPDPTSGLSDELAEVRRMLDEGISSSEMRMVVAAMAKEFRGTGHWYRCVNDHPFTVGECGMPMQLARCPTCGEGIGGQHHRPTAGVQHANDIEERFGRMAI
;
A
#
# COMPACT_ATOMS: atom_id res chain seq x y z
N MET A 1 -38.49 -12.46 -14.43
CA MET A 1 -37.54 -11.55 -13.74
C MET A 1 -36.73 -12.27 -12.68
N ASP A 2 -37.35 -12.95 -11.70
CA ASP A 2 -36.59 -13.64 -10.64
C ASP A 2 -35.58 -14.67 -11.18
N GLY A 3 -35.94 -15.47 -12.19
CA GLY A 3 -35.00 -16.37 -12.86
C GLY A 3 -33.93 -15.66 -13.69
N THR A 4 -34.26 -14.52 -14.30
CA THR A 4 -33.28 -13.69 -15.05
C THR A 4 -32.23 -13.09 -14.11
N MET A 5 -32.68 -12.62 -12.94
CA MET A 5 -31.83 -12.06 -11.89
C MET A 5 -31.16 -13.12 -11.02
N ASP A 6 -31.40 -14.41 -11.30
CA ASP A 6 -30.91 -15.55 -10.55
C ASP A 6 -31.02 -15.37 -9.03
N MET A 7 -32.23 -15.02 -8.56
CA MET A 7 -32.46 -14.64 -7.16
C MET A 7 -32.02 -15.73 -6.17
N ALA A 8 -32.06 -17.01 -6.58
CA ALA A 8 -31.64 -18.14 -5.76
C ALA A 8 -30.11 -18.19 -5.56
N ALA A 9 -29.31 -17.60 -6.45
CA ALA A 9 -27.87 -17.48 -6.26
C ALA A 9 -27.51 -16.46 -5.16
N HIS A 10 -28.36 -15.45 -4.94
CA HIS A 10 -28.07 -14.29 -4.09
C HIS A 10 -28.79 -14.30 -2.73
N TYR A 11 -29.87 -15.07 -2.60
CA TYR A 11 -30.71 -15.10 -1.41
C TYR A 11 -30.93 -16.53 -0.91
N GLU A 12 -31.08 -16.65 0.41
CA GLU A 12 -31.59 -17.87 1.03
C GLU A 12 -33.09 -17.98 0.79
N ILE A 13 -33.54 -19.20 0.48
CA ILE A 13 -34.94 -19.50 0.20
C ILE A 13 -35.41 -20.53 1.22
N ASP A 14 -36.50 -20.22 1.92
CA ASP A 14 -37.19 -21.17 2.78
C ASP A 14 -37.73 -22.34 1.91
N PRO A 15 -37.30 -23.59 2.16
CA PRO A 15 -37.67 -24.73 1.34
C PRO A 15 -39.16 -25.11 1.44
N LEU A 16 -39.87 -24.67 2.49
CA LEU A 16 -41.29 -24.95 2.70
C LEU A 16 -42.19 -23.86 2.10
N THR A 17 -41.78 -22.59 2.23
CA THR A 17 -42.62 -21.45 1.80
C THR A 17 -42.18 -20.83 0.48
N GLY A 18 -40.95 -21.09 0.03
CA GLY A 18 -40.34 -20.43 -1.12
C GLY A 18 -40.00 -18.95 -0.88
N ALA A 19 -40.12 -18.47 0.36
CA ALA A 19 -39.86 -17.09 0.72
C ALA A 19 -38.34 -16.82 0.81
N PHE A 20 -37.92 -15.63 0.36
CA PHE A 20 -36.55 -15.16 0.55
C PHE A 20 -36.36 -14.67 1.99
N THR A 21 -35.53 -15.35 2.77
CA THR A 21 -35.39 -15.13 4.21
C THR A 21 -34.16 -14.31 4.58
N ALA A 22 -33.06 -14.50 3.85
CA ALA A 22 -31.80 -13.81 4.11
C ALA A 22 -31.00 -13.60 2.83
N LEU A 23 -29.96 -12.76 2.92
CA LEU A 23 -28.92 -12.73 1.91
C LEU A 23 -27.98 -13.91 2.12
N LYS A 24 -27.51 -14.49 1.02
CA LYS A 24 -26.32 -15.35 1.09
C LYS A 24 -25.12 -14.48 1.41
N SER A 25 -24.30 -14.90 2.38
CA SER A 25 -23.03 -14.27 2.71
C SER A 25 -21.94 -14.70 1.73
N THR A 26 -22.11 -14.42 0.45
CA THR A 26 -21.01 -14.61 -0.50
C THR A 26 -20.11 -13.37 -0.46
N SER A 27 -18.86 -13.57 -0.04
CA SER A 27 -17.81 -12.54 -0.10
C SER A 27 -17.39 -12.22 -1.54
N GLU A 28 -17.90 -12.98 -2.52
CA GLU A 28 -17.61 -12.86 -3.95
C GLU A 28 -18.07 -11.50 -4.51
N PRO A 29 -17.17 -10.75 -5.17
CA PRO A 29 -17.54 -9.57 -5.93
C PRO A 29 -18.46 -9.95 -7.10
N PHE A 30 -19.57 -9.24 -7.24
CA PHE A 30 -20.54 -9.51 -8.30
C PHE A 30 -19.87 -9.29 -9.66
N SER A 31 -20.12 -10.21 -10.59
CA SER A 31 -19.71 -10.04 -11.98
C SER A 31 -20.57 -8.96 -12.62
N SER A 32 -20.03 -8.23 -13.59
CA SER A 32 -20.86 -7.33 -14.38
C SER A 32 -21.93 -8.04 -15.22
N GLN A 33 -21.90 -9.38 -15.31
CA GLN A 33 -23.05 -10.16 -15.80
C GLN A 33 -24.33 -9.92 -14.98
N GLU A 34 -24.20 -9.47 -13.72
CA GLU A 34 -25.31 -9.09 -12.85
C GLU A 34 -25.86 -7.68 -13.12
N LEU A 35 -25.23 -6.90 -14.01
CA LEU A 35 -25.76 -5.61 -14.51
C LEU A 35 -26.86 -5.82 -15.55
N LYS A 36 -27.85 -6.64 -15.21
CA LYS A 36 -28.95 -7.01 -16.09
C LYS A 36 -29.96 -5.86 -16.17
N THR A 37 -30.53 -5.68 -17.36
CA THR A 37 -31.65 -4.77 -17.60
C THR A 37 -32.95 -5.54 -17.71
N CYS A 38 -34.09 -4.85 -17.64
CA CYS A 38 -35.38 -5.49 -17.95
C CYS A 38 -35.35 -6.11 -19.37
N PRO A 39 -35.66 -7.40 -19.55
CA PRO A 39 -35.63 -8.04 -20.87
C PRO A 39 -36.71 -7.49 -21.81
N GLU A 40 -37.81 -6.96 -21.26
CA GLU A 40 -38.93 -6.42 -22.03
C GLU A 40 -38.66 -4.98 -22.49
N CYS A 41 -38.35 -4.08 -21.57
CA CYS A 41 -38.24 -2.65 -21.86
C CYS A 41 -36.81 -2.11 -21.86
N ARG A 42 -35.81 -2.95 -21.54
CA ARG A 42 -34.39 -2.58 -21.35
C ARG A 42 -34.17 -1.50 -20.27
N GLY A 43 -35.20 -1.20 -19.48
CA GLY A 43 -35.14 -0.25 -18.37
C GLY A 43 -34.22 -0.73 -17.25
N SER A 44 -33.69 0.24 -16.49
CA SER A 44 -32.82 -0.02 -15.35
C SER A 44 -33.58 -0.72 -14.22
N LEU A 45 -32.96 -1.77 -13.66
CA LEU A 45 -33.48 -2.45 -12.46
C LEU A 45 -32.96 -1.82 -11.15
N ARG A 46 -32.10 -0.79 -11.24
CA ARG A 46 -31.40 -0.20 -10.10
C ARG A 46 -32.36 0.37 -9.04
N SER A 47 -33.51 0.89 -9.44
CA SER A 47 -34.51 1.49 -8.55
C SER A 47 -35.58 0.51 -8.07
N ILE A 48 -35.60 -0.73 -8.58
CA ILE A 48 -36.61 -1.72 -8.24
C ILE A 48 -36.20 -2.42 -6.95
N ASN A 49 -36.98 -2.32 -5.87
CA ASN A 49 -36.59 -2.83 -4.55
C ASN A 49 -36.16 -4.31 -4.55
N ARG A 50 -36.83 -5.17 -5.33
CA ARG A 50 -36.54 -6.62 -5.39
C ARG A 50 -35.21 -6.96 -6.06
N TYR A 51 -34.78 -6.19 -7.07
CA TYR A 51 -33.62 -6.52 -7.93
C TYR A 51 -32.47 -5.51 -7.82
N GLY A 52 -32.79 -4.29 -7.40
CA GLY A 52 -31.89 -3.16 -7.38
C GLY A 52 -30.72 -3.35 -6.43
N ARG A 53 -30.84 -4.21 -5.42
CA ARG A 53 -29.72 -4.58 -4.54
C ARG A 53 -28.61 -5.29 -5.32
N ILE A 54 -28.96 -6.31 -6.12
CA ILE A 54 -28.03 -7.07 -6.95
C ILE A 54 -27.30 -6.13 -7.91
N VAL A 55 -28.07 -5.30 -8.62
CA VAL A 55 -27.50 -4.33 -9.59
C VAL A 55 -26.63 -3.28 -8.91
N ARG A 56 -27.02 -2.74 -7.74
CA ARG A 56 -26.22 -1.76 -7.00
C ARG A 56 -24.94 -2.38 -6.45
N ARG A 57 -24.99 -3.62 -5.96
CA ARG A 57 -23.80 -4.36 -5.50
C ARG A 57 -22.85 -4.60 -6.67
N ALA A 58 -23.35 -5.07 -7.80
CA ALA A 58 -22.55 -5.22 -9.02
C ALA A 58 -21.90 -3.91 -9.49
N LEU A 59 -22.61 -2.78 -9.41
CA LEU A 59 -22.02 -1.47 -9.74
C LEU A 59 -20.89 -1.07 -8.79
N LEU A 60 -21.04 -1.35 -7.49
CA LEU A 60 -20.00 -1.09 -6.50
C LEU A 60 -18.78 -1.99 -6.77
N ASP A 61 -18.99 -3.28 -6.95
CA ASP A 61 -17.90 -4.23 -7.17
C ASP A 61 -17.14 -3.94 -8.48
N GLU A 62 -17.83 -3.54 -9.55
CA GLU A 62 -17.19 -3.10 -10.79
C GLU A 62 -16.42 -1.79 -10.64
N GLY A 63 -16.90 -0.85 -9.82
CA GLY A 63 -16.15 0.35 -9.49
C GLY A 63 -14.89 0.02 -8.68
N ALA A 64 -14.95 -0.95 -7.77
CA ALA A 64 -13.84 -1.32 -6.90
C ALA A 64 -12.73 -1.98 -7.73
N LYS A 65 -13.10 -2.86 -8.66
CA LYS A 65 -12.17 -3.44 -9.64
C LYS A 65 -11.45 -2.36 -10.46
N LYS A 66 -12.20 -1.36 -10.94
CA LYS A 66 -11.61 -0.25 -11.72
C LYS A 66 -10.67 0.59 -10.87
N LEU A 67 -11.05 0.88 -9.62
CA LEU A 67 -10.24 1.60 -8.67
C LEU A 67 -8.92 0.86 -8.41
N THR A 68 -8.97 -0.41 -8.06
CA THR A 68 -7.78 -1.26 -7.82
C THR A 68 -6.89 -1.36 -9.06
N ALA A 69 -7.45 -1.56 -10.25
CA ALA A 69 -6.66 -1.63 -11.47
C ALA A 69 -5.95 -0.31 -11.78
N TRP A 70 -6.64 0.82 -11.61
CA TRP A 70 -6.04 2.15 -11.76
C TRP A 70 -5.00 2.44 -10.68
N ALA A 71 -5.28 2.07 -9.42
CA ALA A 71 -4.41 2.28 -8.27
C ALA A 71 -3.09 1.54 -8.45
N ASN A 72 -3.14 0.24 -8.72
CA ASN A 72 -1.96 -0.59 -8.97
C ASN A 72 -1.11 -0.07 -10.13
N ARG A 73 -1.74 0.30 -11.26
CA ARG A 73 -1.01 0.86 -12.41
C ARG A 73 -0.33 2.19 -12.06
N THR A 74 -1.03 3.06 -11.34
CA THR A 74 -0.51 4.38 -10.96
C THR A 74 0.60 4.24 -9.93
N HIS A 75 0.43 3.36 -8.94
CA HIS A 75 1.43 3.03 -7.94
C HIS A 75 2.71 2.47 -8.61
N HIS A 76 2.57 1.58 -9.58
CA HIS A 76 3.70 1.05 -10.35
C HIS A 76 4.48 2.14 -11.10
N ASP A 77 3.81 2.97 -11.89
CA ASP A 77 4.43 4.09 -12.63
C ASP A 77 5.20 5.01 -11.68
N LEU A 78 4.57 5.42 -10.58
CA LEU A 78 5.18 6.33 -9.62
C LEU A 78 6.36 5.68 -8.88
N SER A 79 6.26 4.39 -8.54
CA SER A 79 7.35 3.62 -7.92
C SER A 79 8.55 3.48 -8.86
N GLU A 80 8.31 3.16 -10.14
CA GLU A 80 9.38 3.07 -11.15
C GLU A 80 10.04 4.43 -11.38
N ARG A 81 9.26 5.50 -11.48
CA ARG A 81 9.79 6.88 -11.59
C ARG A 81 10.63 7.27 -10.38
N LEU A 82 10.21 6.88 -9.17
CA LEU A 82 10.99 7.11 -7.95
C LEU A 82 12.29 6.30 -7.94
N ALA A 83 12.26 5.03 -8.36
CA ALA A 83 13.46 4.20 -8.47
C ALA A 83 14.47 4.82 -9.44
N ASN A 84 14.01 5.23 -10.62
CA ASN A 84 14.87 5.86 -11.63
C ASN A 84 15.46 7.19 -11.14
N ASP A 85 14.65 8.01 -10.45
CA ASP A 85 15.13 9.27 -9.87
C ASP A 85 16.15 9.03 -8.74
N GLN A 86 15.95 7.98 -7.94
CA GLN A 86 16.91 7.61 -6.91
C GLN A 86 18.25 7.16 -7.51
N CYS A 87 18.24 6.32 -8.55
CA CYS A 87 19.47 5.96 -9.28
C CYS A 87 20.17 7.21 -9.80
N ARG A 88 19.44 8.14 -10.43
CA ARG A 88 19.98 9.43 -10.88
C ARG A 88 20.64 10.22 -9.74
N LEU A 89 20.02 10.27 -8.57
CA LEU A 89 20.60 10.93 -7.39
C LEU A 89 21.90 10.22 -6.98
N LEU A 90 21.88 8.91 -6.78
CA LEU A 90 23.06 8.13 -6.41
C LEU A 90 24.22 8.32 -7.42
N ASP A 91 23.97 8.16 -8.71
CA ASP A 91 24.99 8.27 -9.77
C ASP A 91 25.62 9.67 -9.84
N SER A 92 24.82 10.70 -9.53
CA SER A 92 25.29 12.08 -9.55
C SER A 92 25.91 12.53 -8.23
N LEU A 93 25.85 11.72 -7.16
CA LEU A 93 26.37 12.08 -5.84
C LEU A 93 27.87 12.38 -5.90
N GLU A 94 28.65 11.59 -6.64
CA GLU A 94 30.11 11.73 -6.78
C GLU A 94 30.57 13.05 -7.42
N VAL A 95 29.75 13.63 -8.30
CA VAL A 95 30.06 14.92 -8.94
C VAL A 95 29.33 16.09 -8.31
N ALA A 96 28.33 15.81 -7.46
CA ALA A 96 27.54 16.84 -6.81
C ALA A 96 28.38 17.67 -5.83
N ARG A 97 28.06 18.96 -5.78
CA ARG A 97 28.69 19.93 -4.87
C ARG A 97 27.59 20.65 -4.11
N LYS A 98 27.75 20.76 -2.79
CA LYS A 98 26.91 21.65 -1.98
C LYS A 98 27.70 22.89 -1.53
N PRO A 99 27.06 24.08 -1.50
CA PRO A 99 27.61 25.26 -0.87
C PRO A 99 27.57 25.15 0.66
N ASN A 100 28.37 25.99 1.34
CA ASN A 100 28.31 26.12 2.80
C ASN A 100 26.92 26.60 3.24
N GLN A 101 26.19 25.72 3.92
CA GLN A 101 24.85 25.96 4.45
C GLN A 101 24.58 24.99 5.58
N ASN A 102 24.10 25.52 6.71
CA ASN A 102 23.56 24.71 7.79
C ASN A 102 22.21 24.13 7.35
N VAL A 103 21.98 22.86 7.69
CA VAL A 103 20.78 22.12 7.33
C VAL A 103 20.10 21.67 8.62
N LYS A 104 18.83 22.04 8.81
CA LYS A 104 18.03 21.67 9.97
C LYS A 104 16.75 21.00 9.51
N LEU A 105 16.69 19.68 9.62
CA LEU A 105 15.54 18.85 9.27
C LEU A 105 14.87 18.41 10.57
N THR A 106 13.98 19.25 11.09
CA THR A 106 13.33 19.06 12.39
C THR A 106 11.85 19.40 12.34
N ASN A 107 11.12 19.14 13.42
CA ASN A 107 9.68 19.42 13.58
C ASN A 107 8.81 18.53 12.66
N SER A 108 7.80 19.12 12.01
CA SER A 108 6.89 18.38 11.14
C SER A 108 7.55 17.97 9.82
N ILE A 109 6.99 16.96 9.16
CA ILE A 109 7.42 16.52 7.83
C ILE A 109 7.36 17.68 6.82
N ASP A 110 6.30 18.49 6.88
CA ASP A 110 6.15 19.67 6.02
C ASP A 110 7.23 20.73 6.29
N ASP A 111 7.64 20.94 7.54
CA ASP A 111 8.77 21.82 7.89
C ASP A 111 10.06 21.30 7.27
N GLN A 112 10.35 20.00 7.43
CA GLN A 112 11.54 19.37 6.88
C GLN A 112 11.59 19.55 5.34
N LEU A 113 10.49 19.27 4.64
CA LEU A 113 10.41 19.44 3.18
C LEU A 113 10.50 20.90 2.74
N ARG A 114 9.98 21.84 3.53
CA ARG A 114 10.17 23.29 3.29
C ARG A 114 11.63 23.68 3.41
N GLU A 115 12.34 23.15 4.40
CA GLU A 115 13.78 23.38 4.56
C GLU A 115 14.58 22.81 3.38
N VAL A 116 14.25 21.61 2.90
CA VAL A 116 14.87 21.05 1.68
C VAL A 116 14.67 21.96 0.48
N LYS A 117 13.47 22.54 0.30
CA LYS A 117 13.19 23.48 -0.80
C LYS A 117 14.01 24.78 -0.69
N ARG A 118 14.41 25.19 0.52
CA ARG A 118 15.24 26.37 0.80
C ARG A 118 16.74 26.12 0.64
N LEU A 119 17.17 24.87 0.45
CA LEU A 119 18.56 24.56 0.19
C LEU A 119 19.02 25.22 -1.11
N LYS A 120 20.25 25.74 -1.13
CA LYS A 120 20.85 26.36 -2.32
C LYS A 120 21.03 25.39 -3.50
N TYR A 121 20.97 24.09 -3.23
CA TYR A 121 21.07 23.00 -4.20
C TYR A 121 19.74 22.25 -4.38
N SER A 122 18.61 22.85 -3.98
CA SER A 122 17.28 22.22 -4.02
C SER A 122 16.82 21.80 -5.42
N ASN A 123 17.40 22.38 -6.48
CA ASN A 123 17.19 21.94 -7.87
C ASN A 123 17.48 20.46 -8.09
N ARG A 124 18.38 19.86 -7.30
CA ARG A 124 18.69 18.43 -7.32
C ARG A 124 17.46 17.55 -7.05
N TYR A 125 16.55 18.03 -6.22
CA TYR A 125 15.34 17.33 -5.76
C TYR A 125 14.09 17.69 -6.56
N ARG A 126 14.21 18.49 -7.63
CA ARG A 126 13.05 18.95 -8.42
C ARG A 126 12.21 17.78 -8.94
N GLN A 127 12.87 16.74 -9.44
CA GLN A 127 12.19 15.55 -9.97
C GLN A 127 11.52 14.75 -8.85
N THR A 128 12.21 14.54 -7.72
CA THR A 128 11.65 13.84 -6.55
C THR A 128 10.43 14.56 -5.98
N PHE A 129 10.47 15.90 -5.89
CA PHE A 129 9.31 16.69 -5.48
C PHE A 129 8.15 16.63 -6.49
N ALA A 130 8.43 16.54 -7.78
CA ALA A 130 7.38 16.36 -8.80
C ALA A 130 6.72 14.98 -8.65
N ILE A 131 7.51 13.92 -8.40
CA ILE A 131 7.00 12.57 -8.12
C ILE A 131 6.17 12.59 -6.83
N ARG A 132 6.69 13.17 -5.74
CA ARG A 132 5.93 13.32 -4.49
C ARG A 132 4.61 14.05 -4.66
N THR A 133 4.58 15.10 -5.49
CA THR A 133 3.35 15.84 -5.80
C THR A 133 2.36 14.94 -6.55
N ALA A 134 2.85 14.13 -7.50
CA ALA A 134 2.01 13.17 -8.21
C ALA A 134 1.48 12.06 -7.29
N VAL A 135 2.29 11.55 -6.35
CA VAL A 135 1.85 10.59 -5.31
C VAL A 135 0.79 11.21 -4.40
N LYS A 136 0.96 12.47 -3.98
CA LYS A 136 -0.07 13.17 -3.21
C LYS A 136 -1.38 13.31 -3.98
N ASN A 137 -1.33 13.74 -5.24
CA ASN A 137 -2.52 13.85 -6.08
C ASN A 137 -3.19 12.48 -6.32
N PHE A 138 -2.39 11.42 -6.43
CA PHE A 138 -2.87 10.04 -6.51
C PHE A 138 -3.63 9.65 -5.22
N SER A 139 -3.04 9.89 -4.05
CA SER A 139 -3.68 9.66 -2.74
C SER A 139 -4.97 10.48 -2.56
N ASP A 140 -4.94 11.78 -2.90
CA ASP A 140 -6.12 12.65 -2.80
C ASP A 140 -7.25 12.15 -3.72
N ARG A 141 -6.91 11.61 -4.90
CA ARG A 141 -7.89 11.05 -5.83
C ARG A 141 -8.45 9.70 -5.37
N LEU A 142 -7.63 8.84 -4.76
CA LEU A 142 -8.11 7.58 -4.13
C LEU A 142 -9.27 7.89 -3.16
N VAL A 143 -9.09 8.86 -2.26
CA VAL A 143 -10.13 9.25 -1.29
C VAL A 143 -11.44 9.68 -1.97
N VAL A 144 -11.35 10.39 -3.10
CA VAL A 144 -12.54 10.82 -3.85
C VAL A 144 -13.24 9.64 -4.53
N ASP A 145 -12.47 8.78 -5.20
CA ASP A 145 -13.01 7.63 -5.92
C ASP A 145 -13.55 6.54 -4.96
N GLU A 146 -13.14 6.57 -3.69
CA GLU A 146 -13.64 5.74 -2.58
C GLU A 146 -14.95 6.23 -1.94
N GLN A 147 -15.30 7.52 -2.08
CA GLN A 147 -16.49 8.11 -1.43
C GLN A 147 -17.80 7.34 -1.63
N PRO A 148 -18.12 6.80 -2.82
CA PRO A 148 -19.38 6.08 -3.03
C PRO A 148 -19.55 4.88 -2.09
N TYR A 149 -18.45 4.21 -1.73
CA TYR A 149 -18.45 3.02 -0.89
C TYR A 149 -18.60 3.39 0.58
N GLN A 150 -17.78 4.35 1.01
CA GLN A 150 -17.85 4.93 2.34
C GLN A 150 -19.27 5.42 2.64
N ARG A 151 -19.93 6.06 1.67
CA ARG A 151 -21.32 6.50 1.80
C ARG A 151 -22.32 5.35 1.98
N VAL A 152 -22.16 4.24 1.25
CA VAL A 152 -23.06 3.08 1.40
C VAL A 152 -22.86 2.44 2.77
N ARG A 153 -21.60 2.29 3.20
CA ARG A 153 -21.25 1.80 4.54
C ARG A 153 -21.89 2.67 5.63
N ASP A 154 -21.69 3.98 5.56
CA ASP A 154 -22.21 4.93 6.54
C ASP A 154 -23.74 4.87 6.64
N LEU A 155 -24.43 4.72 5.51
CA LEU A 155 -25.89 4.57 5.48
C LEU A 155 -26.36 3.28 6.16
N VAL A 156 -25.67 2.15 5.91
CA VAL A 156 -26.03 0.86 6.52
C VAL A 156 -25.72 0.85 8.01
N GLU A 157 -24.53 1.29 8.40
CA GLU A 157 -24.09 1.34 9.80
C GLU A 157 -24.94 2.31 10.63
N THR A 158 -25.29 3.48 10.07
CA THR A 158 -26.21 4.41 10.74
C THR A 158 -27.54 3.73 11.05
N ARG A 159 -28.10 2.98 10.10
CA ARG A 159 -29.39 2.32 10.31
C ARG A 159 -29.29 1.14 11.28
N ARG A 160 -28.21 0.38 11.22
CA ARG A 160 -27.92 -0.73 12.16
C ARG A 160 -27.82 -0.22 13.59
N ARG A 161 -27.06 0.86 13.83
CA ARG A 161 -26.94 1.52 15.15
C ARG A 161 -28.29 2.00 15.68
N GLN A 162 -29.15 2.56 14.82
CA GLN A 162 -30.50 2.97 15.21
C GLN A 162 -31.38 1.78 15.63
N GLN A 163 -31.28 0.62 14.96
CA GLN A 163 -32.03 -0.58 15.37
C GLN A 163 -31.55 -1.13 16.71
N LEU A 164 -30.23 -1.22 16.90
CA LEU A 164 -29.61 -1.63 18.17
C LEU A 164 -30.05 -0.72 19.33
N ALA A 165 -30.06 0.60 19.11
CA ALA A 165 -30.49 1.57 20.11
C ALA A 165 -31.99 1.47 20.46
N SER A 166 -32.81 0.92 19.54
CA SER A 166 -34.26 0.74 19.75
C SER A 166 -34.64 -0.57 20.48
N GLY A 167 -33.68 -1.41 20.85
CA GLY A 167 -33.93 -2.69 21.54
C GLY A 167 -34.61 -3.76 20.68
N SER A 168 -34.72 -3.54 19.37
CA SER A 168 -35.23 -4.52 18.41
C SER A 168 -34.11 -5.47 17.97
N ALA A 169 -34.43 -6.74 17.72
CA ALA A 169 -33.49 -7.65 17.07
C ALA A 169 -33.04 -7.04 15.73
N THR A 170 -31.74 -7.03 15.46
CA THR A 170 -31.22 -6.46 14.22
C THR A 170 -31.36 -7.45 13.08
N ASP A 171 -32.35 -7.25 12.22
CA ASP A 171 -32.46 -8.00 10.96
C ASP A 171 -31.44 -7.53 9.90
N ILE A 172 -30.69 -6.46 10.21
CA ILE A 172 -29.62 -5.93 9.35
C ILE A 172 -28.30 -6.55 9.76
N ALA A 173 -27.80 -7.47 8.94
CA ALA A 173 -26.47 -8.06 9.08
C ALA A 173 -25.36 -6.99 9.08
N GLU A 174 -24.23 -7.34 9.69
CA GLU A 174 -23.01 -6.55 9.61
C GLU A 174 -22.63 -6.25 8.17
N PHE A 175 -22.33 -4.98 7.90
CA PHE A 175 -21.92 -4.56 6.58
C PHE A 175 -20.44 -4.92 6.39
N SER A 176 -20.18 -6.10 5.84
CA SER A 176 -18.84 -6.53 5.42
C SER A 176 -18.75 -6.49 3.90
N PHE A 177 -17.91 -5.60 3.37
CA PHE A 177 -17.55 -5.55 1.96
C PHE A 177 -16.09 -5.98 1.83
N ALA A 178 -15.80 -7.02 1.03
CA ALA A 178 -14.42 -7.30 0.59
C ALA A 178 -13.77 -6.07 -0.09
N SER A 179 -14.59 -5.17 -0.65
CA SER A 179 -14.14 -3.89 -1.21
C SER A 179 -13.61 -2.90 -0.16
N GLU A 180 -14.00 -2.98 1.11
CA GLU A 180 -13.46 -2.08 2.15
C GLU A 180 -12.03 -2.47 2.52
N GLU A 181 -11.75 -3.78 2.57
CA GLU A 181 -10.39 -4.32 2.75
C GLU A 181 -9.48 -3.90 1.57
N LEU A 182 -10.02 -3.92 0.34
CA LEU A 182 -9.34 -3.44 -0.87
C LEU A 182 -9.02 -1.94 -0.79
N GLN A 183 -9.95 -1.09 -0.33
CA GLN A 183 -9.73 0.37 -0.25
C GLN A 183 -8.65 0.74 0.76
N LEU A 184 -8.71 0.08 1.91
CA LEU A 184 -7.74 0.28 2.97
C LEU A 184 -6.33 -0.12 2.52
N HIS A 185 -6.23 -1.19 1.71
CA HIS A 185 -4.97 -1.58 1.08
C HIS A 185 -4.38 -0.49 0.15
N GLU A 186 -5.19 0.08 -0.76
CA GLU A 186 -4.69 1.10 -1.70
C GLU A 186 -4.24 2.38 -0.99
N HIS A 187 -4.94 2.78 0.08
CA HIS A 187 -4.56 3.91 0.91
C HIS A 187 -3.19 3.70 1.58
N LEU A 188 -2.96 2.50 2.13
CA LEU A 188 -1.69 2.13 2.74
C LEU A 188 -0.55 2.13 1.70
N GLN A 189 -0.79 1.62 0.49
CA GLN A 189 0.20 1.66 -0.60
C GLN A 189 0.59 3.11 -0.97
N ALA A 190 -0.39 4.00 -1.12
CA ALA A 190 -0.13 5.41 -1.43
C ALA A 190 0.69 6.10 -0.33
N THR A 191 0.40 5.79 0.94
CA THR A 191 1.11 6.31 2.10
C THR A 191 2.56 5.81 2.17
N ILE A 192 2.78 4.52 1.95
CA ILE A 192 4.12 3.91 1.85
C ILE A 192 4.94 4.61 0.77
N LEU A 193 4.36 4.80 -0.43
CA LEU A 193 5.08 5.45 -1.52
C LEU A 193 5.41 6.92 -1.20
N LEU A 194 4.53 7.61 -0.47
CA LEU A 194 4.78 8.96 0.00
C LEU A 194 5.98 9.01 0.97
N ILE A 195 6.01 8.12 1.97
CA ILE A 195 7.12 8.01 2.92
C ILE A 195 8.43 7.68 2.18
N ARG A 196 8.40 6.79 1.18
CA ARG A 196 9.58 6.50 0.35
C ARG A 196 10.11 7.74 -0.36
N THR A 197 9.26 8.62 -0.89
CA THR A 197 9.74 9.87 -1.49
C THR A 197 10.46 10.76 -0.48
N GLU A 198 10.01 10.76 0.77
CA GLU A 198 10.63 11.53 1.86
C GLU A 198 11.97 10.92 2.24
N ILE A 199 12.04 9.60 2.38
CA ILE A 199 13.30 8.90 2.64
C ILE A 199 14.30 9.20 1.52
N VAL A 200 13.95 9.06 0.24
CA VAL A 200 14.87 9.36 -0.88
C VAL A 200 15.44 10.77 -0.79
N ILE A 201 14.59 11.77 -0.51
CA ILE A 201 15.02 13.16 -0.39
C ILE A 201 15.94 13.35 0.82
N LEU A 202 15.51 12.92 2.00
CA LEU A 202 16.22 13.15 3.25
C LEU A 202 17.55 12.40 3.29
N SER A 203 17.55 11.16 2.80
CA SER A 203 18.74 10.33 2.63
C SER A 203 19.79 10.98 1.73
N ASP A 204 19.39 11.49 0.56
CA ASP A 204 20.35 12.18 -0.32
C ASP A 204 20.83 13.51 0.25
N VAL A 205 20.00 14.26 0.99
CA VAL A 205 20.44 15.47 1.70
C VAL A 205 21.53 15.16 2.73
N ILE A 206 21.36 14.06 3.48
CA ILE A 206 22.37 13.58 4.44
C ILE A 206 23.65 13.17 3.70
N ALA A 207 23.54 12.35 2.65
CA ALA A 207 24.69 11.92 1.85
C ALA A 207 25.46 13.10 1.22
N MET A 208 24.74 14.11 0.70
CA MET A 208 25.31 15.37 0.22
C MET A 208 26.02 16.16 1.32
N HIS A 209 25.53 16.07 2.56
CA HIS A 209 26.16 16.70 3.71
C HIS A 209 27.44 15.98 4.12
N ASP A 210 27.40 14.66 4.26
CA ASP A 210 28.52 13.83 4.70
C ASP A 210 29.70 13.88 3.73
N LYS A 211 29.41 13.93 2.43
CA LYS A 211 30.44 14.05 1.39
C LYS A 211 31.18 15.39 1.39
N ALA A 212 30.59 16.45 1.96
CA ALA A 212 31.22 17.76 1.95
C ALA A 212 32.34 17.85 2.99
N ASN A 213 33.49 18.33 2.55
CA ASN A 213 34.68 18.46 3.41
C ASN A 213 34.95 19.92 3.82
N GLY A 214 35.61 20.08 4.97
CA GLY A 214 36.12 21.35 5.46
C GLY A 214 35.01 22.37 5.81
N PRO A 215 35.28 23.69 5.70
CA PRO A 215 34.33 24.73 6.13
C PRO A 215 33.03 24.77 5.30
N MET A 216 32.94 24.00 4.20
CA MET A 216 31.72 23.86 3.40
C MET A 216 30.71 22.84 3.96
N LYS A 217 31.09 22.03 4.97
CA LYS A 217 30.20 21.02 5.56
C LYS A 217 29.01 21.67 6.29
N GLY A 218 29.22 22.74 7.05
CA GLY A 218 28.17 23.37 7.85
C GLY A 218 27.58 22.40 8.90
N ILE A 219 26.60 22.87 9.69
CA ILE A 219 25.96 22.06 10.74
C ILE A 219 24.77 21.29 10.15
N LEU A 220 24.67 19.99 10.44
CA LEU A 220 23.49 19.17 10.18
C LEU A 220 22.76 18.90 11.50
N LYS A 221 21.48 19.24 11.58
CA LYS A 221 20.62 18.89 12.71
C LYS A 221 19.41 18.11 12.21
N LEU A 222 19.23 16.89 12.69
CA LEU A 222 18.14 16.00 12.32
C LEU A 222 17.25 15.70 13.53
N GLN A 223 15.94 15.70 13.32
CA GLN A 223 14.94 15.18 14.26
C GLN A 223 13.77 14.60 13.45
N PHE A 224 13.61 13.29 13.48
CA PHE A 224 12.60 12.56 12.69
C PHE A 224 11.49 11.94 13.54
N ASN A 225 11.18 12.54 14.70
CA ASN A 225 10.08 12.10 15.57
C ASN A 225 8.73 12.05 14.82
N ALA A 226 8.44 13.05 13.98
CA ALA A 226 7.19 13.10 13.21
C ALA A 226 7.12 11.98 12.16
N ASN A 227 8.23 11.71 11.46
CA ASN A 227 8.30 10.64 10.46
C ASN A 227 8.16 9.26 11.12
N ARG A 228 8.85 9.04 12.25
CA ARG A 228 8.72 7.82 13.05
C ARG A 228 7.29 7.61 13.56
N LEU A 229 6.64 8.67 14.06
CA LEU A 229 5.24 8.59 14.48
C LEU A 229 4.32 8.17 13.33
N GLN A 230 4.49 8.76 12.14
CA GLN A 230 3.73 8.36 10.96
C GLN A 230 3.95 6.88 10.60
N CYS A 231 5.18 6.37 10.75
CA CYS A 231 5.49 4.96 10.52
C CYS A 231 4.84 4.05 11.58
N THR A 232 4.77 4.50 12.84
CA THR A 232 4.07 3.77 13.90
C THR A 232 2.57 3.68 13.61
N GLU A 233 1.92 4.80 13.30
CA GLU A 233 0.50 4.84 12.95
C GLU A 233 0.18 3.93 11.76
N LEU A 234 1.04 3.97 10.74
CA LEU A 234 0.93 3.13 9.54
C LEU A 234 1.09 1.65 9.86
N ALA A 235 2.07 1.27 10.68
CA ALA A 235 2.28 -0.13 11.09
C ALA A 235 1.06 -0.67 11.85
N GLU A 236 0.53 0.11 12.79
CA GLU A 236 -0.67 -0.27 13.55
C GLU A 236 -1.90 -0.42 12.65
N GLU A 237 -2.09 0.49 11.69
CA GLU A 237 -3.19 0.38 10.73
C GLU A 237 -3.04 -0.80 9.79
N ALA A 238 -1.84 -1.03 9.25
CA ALA A 238 -1.55 -2.18 8.41
C ALA A 238 -1.76 -3.51 9.17
N ALA A 239 -1.33 -3.59 10.42
CA ALA A 239 -1.53 -4.77 11.27
C ALA A 239 -3.02 -5.03 11.56
N ARG A 240 -3.79 -3.98 11.93
CA ARG A 240 -5.25 -4.08 12.16
C ARG A 240 -6.01 -4.57 10.93
N THR A 241 -5.47 -4.34 9.74
CA THR A 241 -6.13 -4.55 8.46
C THR A 241 -5.50 -5.69 7.66
N VAL A 242 -4.58 -6.43 8.29
CA VAL A 242 -3.92 -7.63 7.75
C VAL A 242 -3.09 -7.35 6.48
N ASN A 243 -2.55 -6.14 6.37
CA ASN A 243 -1.68 -5.70 5.27
C ASN A 243 -0.20 -5.97 5.59
N VAL A 244 0.18 -7.24 5.50
CA VAL A 244 1.47 -7.78 5.96
C VAL A 244 2.70 -7.05 5.42
N ARG A 245 2.71 -6.75 4.11
CA ARG A 245 3.85 -6.08 3.49
C ARG A 245 4.00 -4.66 4.02
N GLN A 246 2.90 -3.91 4.04
CA GLN A 246 2.87 -2.52 4.48
C GLN A 246 3.24 -2.41 5.96
N GLU A 247 2.85 -3.38 6.79
CA GLU A 247 3.29 -3.48 8.18
C GLU A 247 4.81 -3.61 8.28
N ALA A 248 5.41 -4.56 7.54
CA ALA A 248 6.86 -4.74 7.52
C ALA A 248 7.62 -3.51 7.00
N GLU A 249 7.16 -2.90 5.91
CA GLU A 249 7.76 -1.68 5.36
C GLU A 249 7.69 -0.51 6.33
N ALA A 250 6.58 -0.33 7.06
CA ALA A 250 6.44 0.71 8.07
C ALA A 250 7.47 0.55 9.21
N HIS A 251 7.70 -0.68 9.68
CA HIS A 251 8.74 -0.97 10.65
C HIS A 251 10.16 -0.68 10.11
N ILE A 252 10.44 -1.05 8.85
CA ILE A 252 11.73 -0.77 8.18
C ILE A 252 11.96 0.74 8.07
N PHE A 253 10.94 1.50 7.65
CA PHE A 253 11.04 2.96 7.52
C PHE A 253 11.25 3.64 8.87
N TRP A 254 10.55 3.18 9.91
CA TRP A 254 10.75 3.67 11.27
C TRP A 254 12.23 3.55 11.68
N ALA A 255 12.79 2.35 11.52
CA ALA A 255 14.18 2.06 11.85
C ALA A 255 15.15 2.87 10.99
N ARG A 256 14.83 3.10 9.72
CA ARG A 256 15.63 3.91 8.80
C ARG A 256 15.69 5.37 9.24
N PHE A 257 14.57 5.97 9.65
CA PHE A 257 14.56 7.32 10.23
C PHE A 257 15.38 7.40 11.52
N ALA A 258 15.30 6.39 12.38
CA ALA A 258 16.13 6.31 13.58
C ALA A 258 17.62 6.21 13.23
N ALA A 259 18.00 5.34 12.29
CA ALA A 259 19.37 5.19 11.82
C ALA A 259 19.95 6.47 11.23
N MET A 260 19.17 7.19 10.41
CA MET A 260 19.55 8.50 9.86
C MET A 260 19.84 9.54 10.96
N GLU A 261 19.04 9.55 12.02
CA GLU A 261 19.22 10.46 13.16
C GLU A 261 20.46 10.09 13.99
N CYS A 262 20.64 8.80 14.30
CA CYS A 262 21.78 8.29 15.07
C CYS A 262 23.12 8.54 14.38
N GLY A 263 23.22 8.32 13.06
CA GLY A 263 24.49 8.49 12.34
C GLY A 263 24.96 9.94 12.23
N THR A 264 24.06 10.93 12.31
CA THR A 264 24.44 12.35 12.25
C THR A 264 25.13 12.83 13.52
N SER A 265 24.68 12.37 14.69
CA SER A 265 25.26 12.79 15.97
C SER A 265 26.63 12.18 16.26
N MET A 266 26.94 11.01 15.68
CA MET A 266 28.28 10.41 15.78
C MET A 266 29.35 11.21 15.02
N ALA A 267 28.98 12.07 14.06
CA ALA A 267 29.89 12.90 13.29
C ALA A 267 30.20 14.27 13.93
N THR A 268 29.49 14.64 15.00
CA THR A 268 29.68 15.87 15.77
C THR A 268 30.13 15.52 17.17
N GLU A 269 31.35 15.01 17.32
CA GLU A 269 31.99 14.78 18.62
C GLU A 269 32.21 16.14 19.33
N ASP A 270 31.18 16.63 20.01
CA ASP A 270 31.35 17.44 21.22
C ASP A 270 31.06 16.51 22.40
N GLU A 271 32.13 16.03 23.05
CA GLU A 271 32.08 15.36 24.35
C GLU A 271 31.41 16.30 25.35
N GLY A 272 30.14 16.07 25.73
CA GLY A 272 29.55 16.98 26.72
C GLY A 272 28.17 16.70 27.31
N ASP A 273 27.29 15.93 26.67
CA ASP A 273 25.92 15.79 27.18
C ASP A 273 25.46 14.32 27.28
N ALA A 274 25.59 13.76 28.50
CA ALA A 274 25.21 12.38 28.81
C ALA A 274 23.74 12.08 28.48
N ASP A 275 22.86 13.08 28.52
CA ASP A 275 21.43 12.94 28.21
C ASP A 275 21.19 12.69 26.70
N VAL A 276 22.02 13.29 25.84
CA VAL A 276 21.94 13.09 24.37
C VAL A 276 22.44 11.70 23.99
N SER A 277 23.52 11.22 24.62
CA SER A 277 24.04 9.87 24.38
C SER A 277 23.02 8.80 24.78
N ASP A 278 22.41 8.93 25.96
CA ASP A 278 21.40 8.00 26.46
C ASP A 278 20.12 8.04 25.59
N HIS A 279 19.73 9.21 25.08
CA HIS A 279 18.63 9.32 24.13
C HIS A 279 18.89 8.56 22.82
N LEU A 280 20.10 8.66 22.26
CA LEU A 280 20.49 8.00 21.01
C LEU A 280 20.63 6.49 21.17
N GLU A 281 21.12 6.02 22.31
CA GLU A 281 21.16 4.59 22.64
C GLU A 281 19.73 4.02 22.72
N ARG A 282 18.83 4.70 23.46
CA ARG A 282 17.41 4.35 23.50
C ARG A 282 16.73 4.38 22.12
N LEU A 283 17.14 5.29 21.24
CA LEU A 283 16.62 5.37 19.87
C LEU A 283 17.11 4.19 19.02
N ARG A 284 18.39 3.81 19.15
CA ARG A 284 18.99 2.64 18.49
C ARG A 284 18.30 1.34 18.93
N ASP A 285 18.09 1.13 20.22
CA ASP A 285 17.42 -0.08 20.75
C ASP A 285 16.00 -0.23 20.20
N LYS A 286 15.26 0.88 20.11
CA LYS A 286 13.94 0.88 19.47
C LYS A 286 14.03 0.56 17.98
N ALA A 287 15.03 1.08 17.28
CA ALA A 287 15.22 0.79 15.86
C ALA A 287 15.47 -0.71 15.62
N ILE A 288 16.32 -1.32 16.46
CA ILE A 288 16.57 -2.77 16.44
C ILE A 288 15.26 -3.54 16.68
N THR A 289 14.46 -3.13 17.67
CA THR A 289 13.16 -3.75 17.96
C THR A 289 12.22 -3.70 16.75
N HIS A 290 12.17 -2.57 16.04
CA HIS A 290 11.38 -2.44 14.80
C HIS A 290 11.90 -3.37 13.70
N LEU A 291 13.21 -3.48 13.51
CA LEU A 291 13.81 -4.38 12.51
C LEU A 291 13.57 -5.86 12.85
N ASP A 292 13.68 -6.24 14.12
CA ASP A 292 13.39 -7.61 14.58
C ASP A 292 11.92 -7.97 14.34
N THR A 293 11.01 -7.00 14.54
CA THR A 293 9.58 -7.17 14.24
C THR A 293 9.35 -7.38 12.75
N ALA A 294 9.92 -6.52 11.89
CA ALA A 294 9.82 -6.66 10.43
C ALA A 294 10.43 -7.98 9.93
N GLU A 295 11.56 -8.40 10.48
CA GLU A 295 12.20 -9.68 10.15
C GLU A 295 11.34 -10.87 10.58
N ALA A 296 10.72 -10.82 11.77
CA ALA A 296 9.78 -11.84 12.22
C ALA A 296 8.55 -11.93 11.30
N ILE A 297 8.03 -10.79 10.84
CA ILE A 297 6.95 -10.74 9.85
C ILE A 297 7.41 -11.42 8.56
N CYS A 298 8.57 -11.08 8.01
CA CYS A 298 9.08 -11.69 6.78
C CYS A 298 9.27 -13.20 6.94
N LYS A 299 9.92 -13.65 8.03
CA LYS A 299 10.15 -15.07 8.33
C LYS A 299 8.87 -15.90 8.44
N ARG A 300 7.74 -15.29 8.85
CA ARG A 300 6.44 -15.97 8.87
C ARG A 300 5.98 -16.39 7.47
N PHE A 301 6.46 -15.71 6.43
CA PHE A 301 6.02 -15.94 5.05
C PHE A 301 7.12 -16.38 4.09
N THR A 302 8.38 -16.52 4.51
CA THR A 302 9.49 -16.98 3.64
C THR A 302 9.28 -18.38 3.01
N ALA A 303 8.46 -19.23 3.65
CA ALA A 303 8.06 -20.53 3.10
C ALA A 303 6.70 -20.48 2.37
N SER A 304 6.06 -19.31 2.32
CA SER A 304 4.86 -19.08 1.53
C SER A 304 5.30 -18.73 0.12
N GLU A 305 4.77 -19.44 -0.88
CA GLU A 305 4.71 -18.88 -2.21
C GLU A 305 3.30 -18.29 -2.36
N PRO A 306 3.09 -17.08 -2.95
CA PRO A 306 4.13 -16.09 -3.16
C PRO A 306 4.48 -15.46 -1.80
N ASP A 307 5.74 -15.08 -1.62
CA ASP A 307 6.14 -14.37 -0.40
C ASP A 307 5.64 -12.92 -0.49
N PRO A 308 4.65 -12.48 0.30
CA PRO A 308 4.15 -11.11 0.29
C PRO A 308 5.22 -10.08 0.75
N THR A 309 6.30 -10.55 1.38
CA THR A 309 7.42 -9.76 1.86
C THR A 309 8.66 -9.88 0.97
N SER A 310 8.52 -10.47 -0.23
CA SER A 310 9.62 -10.61 -1.18
C SER A 310 10.31 -9.26 -1.44
N GLY A 311 11.64 -9.28 -1.47
CA GLY A 311 12.46 -8.09 -1.70
C GLY A 311 12.69 -7.18 -0.49
N LEU A 312 12.01 -7.40 0.65
CA LEU A 312 12.24 -6.60 1.87
C LEU A 312 13.52 -6.98 2.62
N SER A 313 14.03 -8.20 2.42
CA SER A 313 15.25 -8.70 3.09
C SER A 313 16.47 -7.83 2.82
N ASP A 314 16.62 -7.33 1.59
CA ASP A 314 17.73 -6.44 1.22
C ASP A 314 17.61 -5.08 1.92
N GLU A 315 16.39 -4.56 2.05
CA GLU A 315 16.13 -3.28 2.74
C GLU A 315 16.35 -3.42 4.26
N LEU A 316 15.97 -4.54 4.86
CA LEU A 316 16.24 -4.88 6.26
C LEU A 316 17.75 -4.94 6.54
N ALA A 317 18.50 -5.68 5.73
CA ALA A 317 19.94 -5.83 5.89
C ALA A 317 20.66 -4.48 5.79
N GLU A 318 20.22 -3.64 4.85
CA GLU A 318 20.77 -2.30 4.66
C GLU A 318 20.53 -1.39 5.88
N VAL A 319 19.31 -1.35 6.43
CA VAL A 319 19.02 -0.53 7.61
C VAL A 319 19.73 -1.04 8.86
N ARG A 320 19.90 -2.37 9.04
CA ARG A 320 20.73 -2.93 10.12
C ARG A 320 22.17 -2.43 10.02
N ARG A 321 22.75 -2.53 8.83
CA ARG A 321 24.11 -2.08 8.56
C ARG A 321 24.28 -0.58 8.84
N MET A 322 23.30 0.26 8.48
CA MET A 322 23.28 1.69 8.84
C MET A 322 23.32 1.95 10.36
N LEU A 323 22.72 1.08 11.18
CA LEU A 323 22.72 1.20 12.64
C LEU A 323 24.04 0.76 13.28
N ASP A 324 24.65 -0.27 12.71
CA ASP A 324 25.89 -0.91 13.21
C ASP A 324 27.15 -0.14 12.82
N GLU A 325 27.26 0.28 11.55
CA GLU A 325 28.48 0.87 10.99
C GLU A 325 28.46 2.41 11.01
N GLY A 326 27.32 3.03 11.32
CA GLY A 326 27.09 4.46 11.13
C GLY A 326 26.85 4.81 9.65
N ILE A 327 26.38 6.03 9.39
CA ILE A 327 26.09 6.47 8.02
C ILE A 327 27.41 6.77 7.31
N SER A 328 27.87 5.86 6.43
CA SER A 328 28.85 6.24 5.42
C SER A 328 28.14 6.64 4.10
N SER A 329 28.70 7.62 3.41
CA SER A 329 28.09 8.25 2.22
C SER A 329 27.93 7.32 1.01
N SER A 330 28.56 6.14 0.98
CA SER A 330 28.45 5.17 -0.14
C SER A 330 27.26 4.22 -0.04
N GLU A 331 26.45 4.37 0.99
CA GLU A 331 25.82 3.21 1.59
C GLU A 331 24.32 3.33 1.73
N MET A 332 23.76 4.54 1.72
CA MET A 332 22.32 4.80 1.79
C MET A 332 21.56 4.47 0.49
N ARG A 333 21.69 3.25 0.00
CA ARG A 333 20.90 2.72 -1.12
C ARG A 333 19.49 2.38 -0.60
N MET A 334 18.46 2.67 -1.39
CA MET A 334 17.19 1.97 -1.27
C MET A 334 17.04 1.07 -2.48
N VAL A 335 16.46 -0.10 -2.27
CA VAL A 335 16.11 -1.01 -3.36
C VAL A 335 14.68 -0.71 -3.81
N VAL A 336 14.40 0.52 -4.27
CA VAL A 336 13.07 0.85 -4.85
C VAL A 336 12.82 0.02 -6.13
N ALA A 337 13.90 -0.46 -6.77
CA ALA A 337 13.84 -1.35 -7.93
C ALA A 337 13.16 -2.71 -7.65
N ALA A 338 13.15 -3.21 -6.41
CA ALA A 338 12.45 -4.45 -6.05
C ALA A 338 10.93 -4.28 -6.19
N MET A 339 10.39 -3.13 -5.77
CA MET A 339 8.96 -2.82 -5.91
C MET A 339 8.51 -2.69 -7.36
N ALA A 340 9.34 -2.08 -8.21
CA ALA A 340 8.99 -1.92 -9.62
C ALA A 340 8.79 -3.29 -10.29
N LYS A 341 9.52 -4.34 -9.85
CA LYS A 341 9.34 -5.69 -10.40
C LYS A 341 8.00 -6.33 -10.02
N GLU A 342 7.47 -6.05 -8.84
CA GLU A 342 6.20 -6.66 -8.36
C GLU A 342 5.00 -6.27 -9.22
N PHE A 343 5.05 -5.12 -9.89
CA PHE A 343 3.95 -4.62 -10.71
C PHE A 343 4.26 -4.57 -12.23
N ARG A 344 5.35 -5.23 -12.69
CA ARG A 344 5.76 -5.27 -14.12
C ARG A 344 4.80 -6.00 -15.07
N GLY A 345 3.77 -6.67 -14.56
CA GLY A 345 2.77 -7.35 -15.38
C GLY A 345 1.52 -6.52 -15.56
N THR A 346 0.94 -6.52 -16.77
CA THR A 346 -0.45 -6.09 -17.04
C THR A 346 -1.46 -7.08 -16.45
N GLY A 347 -1.22 -7.53 -15.21
CA GLY A 347 -1.53 -8.87 -14.69
C GLY A 347 -2.81 -9.50 -15.24
N HIS A 348 -2.66 -10.70 -15.81
CA HIS A 348 -3.78 -11.55 -16.18
C HIS A 348 -4.52 -11.97 -14.91
N TRP A 349 -5.85 -11.96 -14.94
CA TRP A 349 -6.68 -12.18 -13.76
C TRP A 349 -6.98 -13.67 -13.58
N TYR A 350 -6.88 -14.14 -12.35
CA TYR A 350 -7.16 -15.52 -11.97
C TYR A 350 -8.04 -15.56 -10.74
N ARG A 351 -8.62 -16.73 -10.47
CA ARG A 351 -9.43 -17.01 -9.28
C ARG A 351 -8.90 -18.26 -8.58
N CYS A 352 -8.88 -18.26 -7.24
CA CYS A 352 -8.52 -19.45 -6.48
C CYS A 352 -9.64 -20.51 -6.53
N VAL A 353 -9.43 -21.69 -5.94
CA VAL A 353 -10.46 -22.75 -5.85
C VAL A 353 -11.72 -22.31 -5.09
N ASN A 354 -11.59 -21.30 -4.21
CA ASN A 354 -12.68 -20.64 -3.51
C ASN A 354 -13.08 -19.29 -4.16
N ASP A 355 -12.77 -19.14 -5.45
CA ASP A 355 -13.17 -18.04 -6.33
C ASP A 355 -12.66 -16.62 -5.98
N HIS A 356 -11.74 -16.46 -5.02
CA HIS A 356 -11.12 -15.17 -4.72
C HIS A 356 -10.23 -14.68 -5.87
N PRO A 357 -10.44 -13.46 -6.38
CA PRO A 357 -9.67 -12.93 -7.51
C PRO A 357 -8.25 -12.54 -7.08
N PHE A 358 -7.28 -12.89 -7.92
CA PHE A 358 -5.88 -12.48 -7.80
C PHE A 358 -5.30 -12.19 -9.19
N THR A 359 -4.21 -11.45 -9.25
CA THR A 359 -3.52 -11.14 -10.51
C THR A 359 -2.23 -11.94 -10.62
N VAL A 360 -1.89 -12.36 -11.84
CA VAL A 360 -0.62 -13.02 -12.15
C VAL A 360 0.21 -12.05 -12.99
N GLY A 361 1.38 -11.68 -12.46
CA GLY A 361 2.31 -10.73 -13.09
C GLY A 361 3.20 -11.31 -14.21
N GLU A 362 4.17 -10.50 -14.65
CA GLU A 362 5.28 -10.70 -15.62
C GLU A 362 5.00 -11.38 -16.98
N CYS A 363 4.36 -12.56 -17.01
CA CYS A 363 3.97 -13.27 -18.23
C CYS A 363 2.46 -13.53 -18.31
N GLY A 364 1.75 -13.24 -17.21
CA GLY A 364 0.32 -13.44 -16.99
C GLY A 364 -0.18 -14.87 -17.22
N MET A 365 0.71 -15.85 -17.18
CA MET A 365 0.37 -17.25 -16.95
C MET A 365 0.98 -17.73 -15.64
N PRO A 366 0.34 -18.64 -14.88
CA PRO A 366 0.80 -18.97 -13.56
C PRO A 366 2.06 -19.84 -13.69
N MET A 367 3.17 -19.28 -13.24
CA MET A 367 4.50 -19.89 -13.30
C MET A 367 5.08 -20.17 -11.91
N GLN A 368 4.45 -19.63 -10.88
CA GLN A 368 4.81 -19.81 -9.48
C GLN A 368 3.57 -20.27 -8.72
N LEU A 369 3.74 -21.24 -7.82
CA LEU A 369 2.67 -21.61 -6.90
C LEU A 369 2.48 -20.48 -5.91
N ALA A 370 1.28 -20.36 -5.38
CA ALA A 370 0.94 -19.27 -4.52
C ALA A 370 -0.13 -19.66 -3.47
N ARG A 371 -0.37 -18.86 -2.41
CA ARG A 371 -1.53 -19.00 -1.51
C ARG A 371 -2.43 -17.77 -1.61
N CYS A 372 -3.73 -18.03 -1.60
CA CYS A 372 -4.76 -17.00 -1.59
C CYS A 372 -4.64 -16.18 -0.31
N PRO A 373 -4.50 -14.84 -0.39
CA PRO A 373 -4.42 -14.00 0.80
C PRO A 373 -5.71 -13.99 1.62
N THR A 374 -6.85 -14.29 0.99
CA THR A 374 -8.17 -14.30 1.64
C THR A 374 -8.49 -15.63 2.31
N CYS A 375 -8.15 -16.76 1.70
CA CYS A 375 -8.57 -18.08 2.21
C CYS A 375 -7.46 -19.11 2.38
N GLY A 376 -6.20 -18.76 2.08
CA GLY A 376 -5.03 -19.64 2.25
C GLY A 376 -4.92 -20.80 1.27
N GLU A 377 -5.91 -20.99 0.38
CA GLU A 377 -5.91 -22.02 -0.66
C GLU A 377 -4.82 -21.82 -1.71
N GLY A 378 -4.43 -22.90 -2.38
CA GLY A 378 -3.46 -22.84 -3.46
C GLY A 378 -3.92 -21.96 -4.63
N ILE A 379 -3.14 -20.94 -4.96
CA ILE A 379 -3.26 -20.12 -6.17
C ILE A 379 -2.01 -20.28 -7.04
N GLY A 380 -1.92 -19.52 -8.14
CA GLY A 380 -0.78 -19.61 -9.05
C GLY A 380 -0.75 -20.90 -9.85
N GLY A 381 0.45 -21.43 -10.13
CA GLY A 381 0.65 -22.63 -10.93
C GLY A 381 2.12 -22.84 -11.36
N GLN A 382 2.43 -23.91 -12.08
CA GLN A 382 3.78 -24.18 -12.59
C GLN A 382 3.74 -24.50 -14.07
N HIS A 383 4.80 -24.16 -14.81
CA HIS A 383 4.89 -24.43 -16.25
C HIS A 383 3.68 -23.92 -17.05
N HIS A 384 3.21 -22.71 -16.73
CA HIS A 384 2.01 -22.07 -17.29
C HIS A 384 0.70 -22.83 -17.03
N ARG A 385 0.68 -23.76 -16.07
CA ARG A 385 -0.51 -24.51 -15.67
C ARG A 385 -0.95 -24.06 -14.29
N PRO A 386 -2.19 -23.54 -14.14
CA PRO A 386 -2.73 -23.18 -12.85
C PRO A 386 -2.78 -24.38 -11.88
N THR A 387 -2.66 -24.10 -10.59
CA THR A 387 -2.95 -25.06 -9.52
C THR A 387 -4.38 -25.59 -9.67
N ALA A 388 -4.65 -26.84 -9.29
CA ALA A 388 -5.98 -27.43 -9.41
C ALA A 388 -7.04 -26.55 -8.71
N GLY A 389 -8.12 -26.22 -9.45
CA GLY A 389 -9.17 -25.32 -8.97
C GLY A 389 -8.94 -23.83 -9.27
N VAL A 390 -7.73 -23.43 -9.66
CA VAL A 390 -7.44 -22.07 -10.12
C VAL A 390 -7.95 -21.88 -11.55
N GLN A 391 -8.70 -20.81 -11.79
CA GLN A 391 -9.28 -20.52 -13.10
C GLN A 391 -8.82 -19.18 -13.64
N HIS A 392 -8.55 -19.14 -14.95
CA HIS A 392 -8.29 -17.89 -15.66
C HIS A 392 -9.58 -17.09 -15.75
N ALA A 393 -9.56 -15.84 -15.30
CA ALA A 393 -10.72 -14.98 -15.30
C ALA A 393 -10.86 -14.27 -16.65
N ASN A 394 -11.07 -15.06 -17.72
CA ASN A 394 -11.22 -14.58 -19.10
C ASN A 394 -12.36 -13.55 -19.22
N ASP A 395 -13.39 -13.69 -18.39
CA ASP A 395 -14.49 -12.74 -18.26
C ASP A 395 -14.02 -11.37 -17.75
N ILE A 396 -13.03 -11.34 -16.87
CA ILE A 396 -12.43 -10.12 -16.37
C ILE A 396 -11.60 -9.50 -17.51
N GLU A 397 -10.77 -10.28 -18.19
CA GLU A 397 -9.82 -9.78 -19.21
C GLU A 397 -10.41 -9.29 -20.53
N GLU A 398 -11.37 -10.03 -21.11
CA GLU A 398 -12.00 -9.65 -22.38
C GLU A 398 -12.72 -8.30 -22.29
N ARG A 399 -13.07 -7.88 -21.07
CA ARG A 399 -13.72 -6.60 -20.77
C ARG A 399 -12.74 -5.46 -20.53
N PHE A 400 -11.48 -5.73 -20.12
CA PHE A 400 -10.44 -4.71 -19.96
C PHE A 400 -9.61 -4.48 -21.23
N GLY A 401 -9.39 -5.49 -22.08
CA GLY A 401 -8.61 -5.35 -23.32
C GLY A 401 -9.24 -4.43 -24.39
N ARG A 402 -10.54 -4.13 -24.28
CA ARG A 402 -11.28 -3.24 -25.21
C ARG A 402 -11.50 -1.82 -24.70
N MET A 403 -11.03 -1.48 -23.50
CA MET A 403 -11.16 -0.14 -22.94
C MET A 403 -9.84 0.63 -23.07
N ALA A 404 -9.52 1.04 -24.30
CA ALA A 404 -8.66 2.20 -24.49
C ALA A 404 -9.46 3.43 -24.04
N ILE A 405 -9.05 4.03 -22.93
CA ILE A 405 -9.41 5.40 -22.53
C ILE A 405 -8.13 6.19 -22.47
#